data_AF-A0A7X3U234-F1
#
_entry.id   AF-A0A7X3U234-F1
#
_cell.length_a   1.000
_cell.length_b   1.000
_cell.length_c   1.000
_cell.angle_alpha   90.00
_cell.angle_beta   90.00
_cell.angle_gamma   90.00
#
_symmetry.space_group_name_H-M   'P 1'
#
loop_
_entity.id
_entity.type
_entity.pdbx_description
1 polymer ?
#
loop_
_entity_poly.entity_id
_entity_poly.type
_entity_poly.pdbx_seq_one_letter_code
_entity_poly.pdbx_strand_id
1 'polypeptide(L)'
;MAKVVPYRDLKSADLVVDAVYEGEPGGQLAGEALSELLPGIGNLGGFRAAGTGDAKRFVVLHSSGADQDWPDYLDTTTGRFQYYGDNKKPGHELHETSPGGNRLLRNVFAWLHHDPPRRGDIPPFFVFEAHRTERSSRSFRYRGLAVPGAPGLPGTEDLVAVWKTFKGERFQNYRSVFSILDAPTISRRWIGDLAEGIRESPYAPGAWKEWVHTGRYRVLQAESTTTIRSPEQQVPETSEKRAILDAVWRHFQESPREFERFAAHLFALQEPKAVIDHVTRYSRDGGRDAVGRYRLGIQDDPVHVEFALEAKCYRPAVSGKPSNSVGVSDVSRLISRIRHRQFGVMVTTSAIGRQAYEEVREDGHPIIFICGKDIADILTAKGLNTVEAVRGLLDTEFPVG
;
A
#
# COMPACT_ATOMS: atom_id res chain seq x y z
N MET A 1 4.62 16.67 -13.14
CA MET A 1 5.90 15.93 -13.11
C MET A 1 6.54 16.16 -11.75
N ALA A 2 7.08 15.12 -11.12
CA ALA A 2 7.75 15.24 -9.82
C ALA A 2 9.02 16.10 -9.94
N LYS A 3 9.28 16.96 -8.95
CA LYS A 3 10.54 17.72 -8.87
C LYS A 3 11.71 16.74 -8.73
N VAL A 4 12.73 16.86 -9.56
CA VAL A 4 13.94 16.03 -9.50
C VAL A 4 15.10 16.87 -9.01
N VAL A 5 15.78 16.42 -7.96
CA VAL A 5 16.97 17.06 -7.37
C VAL A 5 18.20 16.20 -7.72
N PRO A 6 19.17 16.74 -8.48
CA PRO A 6 20.34 15.97 -8.89
C PRO A 6 21.32 15.80 -7.72
N TYR A 7 22.13 14.75 -7.80
CA TYR A 7 23.09 14.36 -6.74
C TYR A 7 23.94 15.53 -6.19
N ARG A 8 24.48 16.37 -7.09
CA ARG A 8 25.34 17.52 -6.74
C ARG A 8 24.65 18.57 -5.84
N ASP A 9 23.33 18.62 -5.85
CA ASP A 9 22.54 19.63 -5.12
C ASP A 9 21.97 19.06 -3.81
N LEU A 10 22.16 17.76 -3.52
CA LEU A 10 21.57 17.10 -2.34
C LEU A 10 22.03 17.71 -1.02
N LYS A 11 23.29 18.15 -0.93
CA LYS A 11 23.83 18.73 0.31
C LYS A 11 23.22 20.08 0.70
N SER A 12 22.52 20.76 -0.22
CA SER A 12 21.87 22.05 0.04
C SER A 12 20.35 21.97 -0.10
N ALA A 13 19.81 20.83 -0.52
CA ALA A 13 18.39 20.68 -0.81
C ALA A 13 17.52 20.56 0.43
N ASP A 14 16.35 21.21 0.38
CA ASP A 14 15.22 20.90 1.24
C ASP A 14 14.60 19.54 0.87
N LEU A 15 13.87 18.90 1.81
CA LEU A 15 13.01 17.76 1.47
C LEU A 15 11.63 18.27 1.05
N VAL A 16 11.21 17.98 -0.17
CA VAL A 16 9.90 18.37 -0.72
C VAL A 16 9.12 17.09 -0.99
N VAL A 17 7.89 17.00 -0.48
CA VAL A 17 7.05 15.81 -0.65
C VAL A 17 6.93 15.46 -2.13
N ASP A 18 7.06 14.16 -2.43
CA ASP A 18 7.08 13.53 -3.74
C ASP A 18 8.20 13.95 -4.70
N ALA A 19 9.14 14.80 -4.27
CA ALA A 19 10.36 15.05 -5.02
C ALA A 19 11.25 13.81 -5.05
N VAL A 20 11.95 13.63 -6.18
CA VAL A 20 12.91 12.56 -6.41
C VAL A 20 14.33 13.12 -6.20
N TYR A 21 15.09 12.47 -5.33
CA TYR A 21 16.47 12.79 -5.02
C TYR A 21 17.36 11.75 -5.70
N GLU A 22 18.12 12.20 -6.70
CA GLU A 22 18.87 11.29 -7.57
C GLU A 22 20.22 10.89 -6.98
N GLY A 23 20.53 9.59 -7.07
CA GLY A 23 21.88 9.08 -6.79
C GLY A 23 22.87 9.43 -7.92
N GLU A 24 24.15 9.14 -7.69
CA GLU A 24 25.16 9.25 -8.74
C GLU A 24 24.90 8.25 -9.88
N PRO A 25 25.36 8.60 -11.10
CA PRO A 25 25.42 7.66 -12.21
C PRO A 25 26.18 6.37 -11.85
N GLY A 26 25.71 5.25 -12.37
CA GLY A 26 26.34 3.93 -12.15
C GLY A 26 25.85 3.18 -10.91
N GLY A 27 25.05 3.81 -10.03
CA GLY A 27 24.33 3.11 -8.96
C GLY A 27 25.22 2.47 -7.89
N GLN A 28 26.44 2.98 -7.71
CA GLN A 28 27.35 2.54 -6.66
C GLN A 28 26.81 2.93 -5.28
N LEU A 29 27.16 2.15 -4.26
CA LEU A 29 26.68 2.39 -2.90
C LEU A 29 27.19 3.71 -2.30
N ALA A 30 28.38 4.17 -2.71
CA ALA A 30 28.94 5.44 -2.27
C ALA A 30 28.17 6.66 -2.82
N GLY A 31 27.57 6.53 -4.01
CA GLY A 31 26.78 7.58 -4.67
C GLY A 31 25.28 7.47 -4.39
N GLU A 32 24.90 6.91 -3.25
CA GLU A 32 23.51 6.72 -2.86
C GLU A 32 22.92 8.03 -2.31
N ALA A 33 21.72 8.41 -2.77
CA ALA A 33 21.22 9.75 -2.51
C ALA A 33 20.89 10.03 -1.02
N LEU A 34 20.42 9.06 -0.23
CA LEU A 34 19.99 9.36 1.15
C LEU A 34 21.15 9.74 2.06
N SER A 35 22.28 9.01 1.98
CA SER A 35 23.45 9.31 2.82
C SER A 35 24.11 10.65 2.47
N GLU A 36 24.03 11.09 1.22
CA GLU A 36 24.46 12.43 0.79
C GLU A 36 23.46 13.53 1.21
N LEU A 37 22.16 13.21 1.14
CA LEU A 37 21.06 14.12 1.48
C LEU A 37 20.90 14.31 2.99
N LEU A 38 21.15 13.30 3.81
CA LEU A 38 20.86 13.31 5.25
C LEU A 38 22.12 12.98 6.06
N PRO A 39 22.77 13.97 6.70
CA PRO A 39 24.03 13.74 7.41
C PRO A 39 23.89 12.78 8.60
N GLY A 40 24.82 11.84 8.73
CA GLY A 40 24.94 10.98 9.91
C GLY A 40 24.12 9.69 9.87
N ILE A 41 23.47 9.37 8.74
CA ILE A 41 22.87 8.05 8.51
C ILE A 41 23.78 7.14 7.68
N GLY A 42 23.57 5.83 7.75
CA GLY A 42 24.20 4.87 6.84
C GLY A 42 23.60 4.88 5.42
N ASN A 43 24.24 4.16 4.51
CA ASN A 43 23.83 4.03 3.10
C ASN A 43 23.06 2.71 2.79
N LEU A 44 22.77 1.91 3.82
CA LEU A 44 22.06 0.63 3.71
C LEU A 44 21.01 0.47 4.82
N GLY A 45 20.04 -0.40 4.56
CA GLY A 45 18.97 -0.76 5.51
C GLY A 45 17.65 -0.04 5.25
N GLY A 46 16.58 -0.62 5.82
CA GLY A 46 15.24 -0.02 5.85
C GLY A 46 15.15 1.09 6.90
N PHE A 47 15.62 0.81 8.11
CA PHE A 47 15.82 1.83 9.14
C PHE A 47 17.23 2.41 9.04
N ARG A 48 17.35 3.74 8.95
CA ARG A 48 18.65 4.42 9.01
C ARG A 48 18.59 5.58 9.96
N ALA A 49 19.23 5.46 11.11
CA ALA A 49 19.14 6.44 12.18
C ALA A 49 20.42 7.28 12.28
N ALA A 50 20.24 8.58 12.54
CA ALA A 50 21.34 9.46 12.92
C ALA A 50 21.50 9.52 14.44
N GLY A 51 22.74 9.50 14.91
CA GLY A 51 23.08 9.57 16.34
C GLY A 51 23.20 8.22 17.05
N THR A 52 23.82 8.26 18.23
CA THR A 52 24.08 7.10 19.09
C THR A 52 23.02 6.98 20.20
N GLY A 53 23.00 5.84 20.91
CA GLY A 53 22.02 5.58 21.97
C GLY A 53 20.60 5.33 21.49
N ASP A 54 19.64 5.32 22.42
CA ASP A 54 18.22 5.05 22.12
C ASP A 54 17.51 6.27 21.51
N ALA A 55 17.80 7.47 22.01
CA ALA A 55 17.22 8.71 21.51
C ALA A 55 17.98 9.19 20.26
N LYS A 56 17.49 8.78 19.10
CA LYS A 56 18.07 9.18 17.80
C LYS A 56 17.82 10.66 17.52
N ARG A 57 18.67 11.24 16.67
CA ARG A 57 18.51 12.63 16.19
C ARG A 57 17.38 12.73 15.18
N PHE A 58 17.37 11.80 14.22
CA PHE A 58 16.28 11.55 13.29
C PHE A 58 16.45 10.14 12.73
N VAL A 59 15.41 9.64 12.06
CA VAL A 59 15.36 8.29 11.49
C VAL A 59 14.82 8.37 10.07
N VAL A 60 15.42 7.61 9.16
CA VAL A 60 14.87 7.36 7.83
C VAL A 60 14.17 6.01 7.84
N LEU A 61 12.93 5.99 7.35
CA LEU A 61 12.22 4.77 6.95
C LEU A 61 12.29 4.66 5.44
N HIS A 62 13.02 3.68 4.96
CA HIS A 62 13.16 3.37 3.55
C HIS A 62 12.33 2.13 3.21
N SER A 63 11.39 2.28 2.28
CA SER A 63 10.66 1.17 1.65
C SER A 63 11.17 0.93 0.24
N SER A 64 11.46 -0.33 -0.09
CA SER A 64 11.82 -0.73 -1.45
C SER A 64 10.60 -0.93 -2.35
N GLY A 65 9.39 -1.05 -1.78
CA GLY A 65 8.17 -1.44 -2.48
C GLY A 65 8.18 -2.86 -3.06
N ALA A 66 9.23 -3.64 -2.82
CA ALA A 66 9.46 -4.94 -3.49
C ALA A 66 9.24 -6.16 -2.56
N ASP A 67 9.14 -5.96 -1.25
CA ASP A 67 8.99 -7.04 -0.28
C ASP A 67 7.54 -7.50 -0.21
N GLN A 68 7.26 -8.67 -0.78
CA GLN A 68 5.91 -9.22 -0.87
C GLN A 68 5.40 -9.78 0.47
N ASP A 69 6.32 -10.25 1.32
CA ASP A 69 5.97 -10.80 2.63
C ASP A 69 5.67 -9.67 3.63
N TRP A 70 6.26 -8.51 3.39
CA TRP A 70 6.20 -7.31 4.23
C TRP A 70 5.84 -6.06 3.40
N PRO A 71 4.58 -5.94 2.95
CA PRO A 71 4.16 -4.87 2.04
C PRO A 71 3.96 -3.55 2.79
N ASP A 72 5.02 -2.76 2.93
CA ASP A 72 4.91 -1.38 3.42
C ASP A 72 3.94 -0.60 2.52
N TYR A 73 3.08 0.23 3.12
CA TYR A 73 2.00 0.90 2.40
C TYR A 73 1.73 2.30 2.92
N LEU A 74 1.70 3.27 2.02
CA LEU A 74 1.27 4.65 2.29
C LEU A 74 -0.11 4.89 1.68
N ASP A 75 -1.10 5.14 2.53
CA ASP A 75 -2.39 5.68 2.13
C ASP A 75 -2.28 7.21 2.05
N THR A 76 -2.21 7.75 0.84
CA THR A 76 -2.09 9.20 0.61
C THR A 76 -3.36 9.97 0.93
N THR A 77 -4.51 9.30 1.04
CA THR A 77 -5.79 9.93 1.38
C THR A 77 -5.87 10.19 2.87
N THR A 78 -5.50 9.19 3.68
CA THR A 78 -5.50 9.33 5.15
C THR A 78 -4.17 9.80 5.72
N GLY A 79 -3.10 9.78 4.93
CA GLY A 79 -1.72 10.06 5.35
C GLY A 79 -1.14 8.99 6.28
N ARG A 80 -1.74 7.79 6.33
CA ARG A 80 -1.27 6.68 7.17
C ARG A 80 -0.22 5.88 6.43
N PHE A 81 0.91 5.65 7.10
CA PHE A 81 2.01 4.83 6.61
C PHE A 81 2.17 3.58 7.47
N GLN A 82 1.95 2.42 6.88
CA GLN A 82 2.24 1.13 7.50
C GLN A 82 3.66 0.70 7.12
N TYR A 83 4.46 0.41 8.14
CA TYR A 83 5.86 0.00 7.97
C TYR A 83 6.17 -1.25 8.80
N TYR A 84 6.85 -2.22 8.18
CA TYR A 84 7.23 -3.46 8.84
C TYR A 84 8.65 -3.39 9.41
N GLY A 85 8.84 -4.10 10.51
CA GLY A 85 10.09 -4.21 11.24
C GLY A 85 11.22 -4.91 10.47
N ASP A 86 12.41 -4.92 11.05
CA ASP A 86 13.61 -5.46 10.41
C ASP A 86 13.88 -6.95 10.70
N ASN A 87 13.04 -7.62 11.50
CA ASN A 87 13.13 -9.07 11.71
C ASN A 87 12.39 -9.84 10.59
N LYS A 88 13.04 -9.99 9.44
CA LYS A 88 12.43 -10.56 8.23
C LYS A 88 12.76 -12.04 8.00
N LYS A 89 13.51 -12.69 8.89
CA LYS A 89 13.92 -14.11 8.77
C LYS A 89 13.78 -14.81 10.12
N PRO A 90 13.51 -16.12 10.14
CA PRO A 90 13.51 -16.90 11.37
C PRO A 90 14.92 -17.02 11.98
N GLY A 91 14.98 -17.41 13.24
CA GLY A 91 16.24 -17.66 13.97
C GLY A 91 16.66 -16.55 14.95
N HIS A 92 15.87 -15.48 15.09
CA HIS A 92 16.13 -14.38 16.03
C HIS A 92 14.88 -14.00 16.82
N GLU A 93 15.07 -13.61 18.08
CA GLU A 93 14.02 -12.97 18.88
C GLU A 93 13.60 -11.63 18.22
N LEU A 94 12.36 -11.17 18.48
CA LEU A 94 11.76 -9.99 17.83
C LEU A 94 12.65 -8.74 17.87
N HIS A 95 13.38 -8.50 18.96
CA HIS A 95 14.25 -7.33 19.14
C HIS A 95 15.73 -7.61 18.84
N GLU A 96 16.11 -8.86 18.59
CA GLU A 96 17.49 -9.29 18.30
C GLU A 96 17.86 -9.11 16.82
N THR A 97 17.66 -7.88 16.31
CA THR A 97 18.03 -7.53 14.94
C THR A 97 19.36 -6.76 14.92
N SER A 98 20.26 -7.15 14.00
CA SER A 98 21.59 -6.51 13.86
C SER A 98 21.50 -4.99 13.60
N PRO A 99 20.58 -4.50 12.74
CA PRO A 99 20.36 -3.06 12.57
C PRO A 99 19.60 -2.39 13.72
N GLY A 100 18.86 -3.16 14.53
CA GLY A 100 18.14 -2.69 15.72
C GLY A 100 16.85 -1.90 15.44
N GLY A 101 16.24 -2.06 14.26
CA GLY A 101 15.01 -1.36 13.86
C GLY A 101 13.82 -1.70 14.77
N ASN A 102 13.60 -2.97 15.09
CA ASN A 102 12.53 -3.39 16.00
C ASN A 102 12.71 -2.85 17.43
N ARG A 103 13.95 -2.75 17.92
CA ARG A 103 14.25 -2.12 19.21
C ARG A 103 13.92 -0.61 19.17
N LEU A 104 14.26 0.07 18.07
CA LEU A 104 13.91 1.47 17.85
C LEU A 104 12.39 1.68 17.85
N LEU A 105 11.64 0.86 17.10
CA LEU A 105 10.17 0.91 17.09
C LEU A 105 9.61 0.74 18.50
N ARG A 106 10.02 -0.32 19.22
CA ARG A 106 9.59 -0.57 20.60
C ARG A 106 9.79 0.65 21.50
N ASN A 107 10.97 1.26 21.46
CA ASN A 107 11.28 2.42 22.30
C ASN A 107 10.42 3.64 21.92
N VAL A 108 10.24 3.91 20.64
CA VAL A 108 9.45 5.05 20.15
C VAL A 108 7.97 4.94 20.54
N PHE A 109 7.36 3.77 20.37
CA PHE A 109 5.97 3.56 20.77
C PHE A 109 5.82 3.49 22.30
N ALA A 110 6.85 3.04 23.04
CA ALA A 110 6.85 3.13 24.50
C ALA A 110 6.89 4.60 24.99
N TRP A 111 7.62 5.50 24.31
CA TRP A 111 7.60 6.93 24.63
C TRP A 111 6.29 7.60 24.24
N LEU A 112 5.66 7.17 23.13
CA LEU A 112 4.36 7.67 22.68
C LEU A 112 3.28 7.40 23.73
N HIS A 113 3.29 6.18 24.29
CA HIS A 113 2.27 5.69 25.25
C HIS A 113 2.68 5.84 26.72
N HIS A 114 3.80 6.51 27.01
CA HIS A 114 4.20 6.84 28.38
C HIS A 114 3.19 7.79 29.02
N ASP A 115 3.08 7.78 30.35
CA ASP A 115 2.26 8.73 31.11
C ASP A 115 3.14 9.58 32.06
N PRO A 116 3.33 10.89 31.80
CA PRO A 116 2.85 11.64 30.63
C PRO A 116 3.63 11.29 29.34
N PRO A 117 3.05 11.48 28.14
CA PRO A 117 3.72 11.13 26.89
C PRO A 117 5.07 11.83 26.68
N ARG A 118 6.09 11.07 26.27
CA ARG A 118 7.46 11.56 26.08
C ARG A 118 7.74 11.91 24.62
N ARG A 119 6.84 12.67 23.97
CA ARG A 119 6.94 13.00 22.54
C ARG A 119 8.22 13.76 22.16
N GLY A 120 8.79 14.55 23.08
CA GLY A 120 10.07 15.24 22.87
C GLY A 120 11.30 14.32 22.80
N ASP A 121 11.16 13.05 23.16
CA ASP A 121 12.21 12.02 22.99
C ASP A 121 12.08 11.25 21.67
N ILE A 122 10.95 11.38 20.98
CA ILE A 122 10.69 10.70 19.72
C ILE A 122 11.41 11.47 18.59
N PRO A 123 12.30 10.81 17.81
CA PRO A 123 12.96 11.44 16.68
C PRO A 123 11.98 11.72 15.53
N PRO A 124 12.25 12.75 14.69
CA PRO A 124 11.60 12.87 13.40
C PRO A 124 11.87 11.65 12.52
N PHE A 125 10.84 11.13 11.87
CA PHE A 125 10.97 10.06 10.88
C PHE A 125 10.79 10.63 9.47
N PHE A 126 11.79 10.47 8.59
CA PHE A 126 11.69 10.83 7.18
C PHE A 126 11.41 9.59 6.35
N VAL A 127 10.28 9.56 5.64
CA VAL A 127 9.87 8.40 4.84
C VAL A 127 10.35 8.56 3.41
N PHE A 128 11.01 7.53 2.88
CA PHE A 128 11.48 7.46 1.51
C PHE A 128 11.10 6.14 0.86
N GLU A 129 10.80 6.20 -0.43
CA GLU A 129 10.60 5.03 -1.29
C GLU A 129 11.69 4.95 -2.35
N ALA A 130 12.14 3.74 -2.66
CA ALA A 130 13.03 3.52 -3.79
C ALA A 130 12.38 3.99 -5.10
N HIS A 131 13.11 4.78 -5.89
CA HIS A 131 12.59 5.33 -7.13
C HIS A 131 13.69 5.42 -8.18
N ARG A 132 13.90 4.35 -8.95
CA ARG A 132 14.91 4.30 -10.02
C ARG A 132 14.64 5.37 -11.08
N THR A 133 15.67 6.15 -11.41
CA THR A 133 15.67 7.07 -12.55
C THR A 133 16.54 6.51 -13.68
N GLU A 134 16.49 7.15 -14.85
CA GLU A 134 17.39 6.82 -15.96
C GLU A 134 18.86 6.98 -15.58
N ARG A 135 19.16 7.94 -14.69
CA ARG A 135 20.52 8.24 -14.24
C ARG A 135 21.01 7.28 -13.16
N SER A 136 20.15 6.90 -12.20
CA SER A 136 20.57 6.10 -11.07
C SER A 136 19.49 5.15 -10.56
N SER A 137 19.93 3.95 -10.17
CA SER A 137 19.13 2.96 -9.46
C SER A 137 19.06 3.19 -7.95
N ARG A 138 19.82 4.16 -7.43
CA ARG A 138 19.87 4.53 -6.00
C ARG A 138 19.32 5.92 -5.76
N SER A 139 18.21 6.20 -6.44
CA SER A 139 17.41 7.41 -6.32
C SER A 139 16.18 7.12 -5.46
N PHE A 140 15.70 8.11 -4.72
CA PHE A 140 14.60 7.94 -3.77
C PHE A 140 13.57 9.04 -3.89
N ARG A 141 12.31 8.70 -3.69
CA ARG A 141 11.22 9.66 -3.57
C ARG A 141 10.95 9.92 -2.09
N TYR A 142 10.94 11.19 -1.70
CA TYR A 142 10.56 11.59 -0.35
C TYR A 142 9.04 11.55 -0.21
N ARG A 143 8.53 10.85 0.82
CA ARG A 143 7.08 10.70 1.06
C ARG A 143 6.56 11.57 2.20
N GLY A 144 7.44 12.08 3.06
CA GLY A 144 7.06 13.06 4.09
C GLY A 144 7.68 12.80 5.45
N LEU A 145 7.33 13.71 6.36
CA LEU A 145 7.72 13.66 7.77
C LEU A 145 6.67 12.86 8.53
N ALA A 146 7.08 11.79 9.19
CA ALA A 146 6.22 10.88 9.91
C ALA A 146 6.36 11.00 11.43
N VAL A 147 5.26 10.73 12.12
CA VAL A 147 5.18 10.54 13.59
C VAL A 147 4.49 9.22 13.90
N PRO A 148 4.84 8.53 15.01
CA PRO A 148 4.23 7.25 15.35
C PRO A 148 2.75 7.40 15.74
N GLY A 149 1.97 6.36 15.43
CA GLY A 149 0.53 6.33 15.66
C GLY A 149 -0.28 7.05 14.57
N ALA A 150 -1.59 7.06 14.75
CA ALA A 150 -2.51 7.72 13.84
C ALA A 150 -3.76 8.26 14.53
N PRO A 151 -4.40 9.32 13.98
CA PRO A 151 -5.67 9.81 14.51
C PRO A 151 -6.71 8.68 14.59
N GLY A 152 -7.30 8.51 15.76
CA GLY A 152 -8.32 7.50 16.03
C GLY A 152 -7.82 6.05 16.09
N LEU A 153 -6.51 5.81 16.04
CA LEU A 153 -5.94 4.47 16.20
C LEU A 153 -5.61 4.22 17.69
N PRO A 154 -6.10 3.11 18.29
CA PRO A 154 -5.73 2.75 19.65
C PRO A 154 -4.23 2.42 19.79
N GLY A 155 -3.63 2.71 20.94
CA GLY A 155 -2.23 2.39 21.23
C GLY A 155 -1.91 0.88 21.26
N THR A 156 -2.93 0.02 21.29
CA THR A 156 -2.77 -1.45 21.16
C THR A 156 -2.64 -1.91 19.71
N GLU A 157 -2.91 -1.04 18.73
CA GLU A 157 -2.95 -1.39 17.31
C GLU A 157 -1.89 -0.68 16.47
N ASP A 158 -1.20 0.31 17.03
CA ASP A 158 -0.22 1.12 16.32
C ASP A 158 1.18 0.49 16.23
N LEU A 159 1.51 -0.44 17.14
CA LEU A 159 2.65 -1.34 17.04
C LEU A 159 2.26 -2.77 17.44
N VAL A 160 2.16 -3.67 16.45
CA VAL A 160 1.69 -5.05 16.65
C VAL A 160 2.77 -6.05 16.24
N ALA A 161 3.03 -7.04 17.09
CA ALA A 161 3.86 -8.18 16.72
C ALA A 161 3.04 -9.17 15.87
N VAL A 162 3.44 -9.39 14.63
CA VAL A 162 2.78 -10.29 13.68
C VAL A 162 3.62 -11.54 13.46
N TRP A 163 2.95 -12.69 13.39
CA TRP A 163 3.58 -13.96 13.08
C TRP A 163 3.63 -14.19 11.56
N LYS A 164 4.78 -14.65 11.07
CA LYS A 164 4.95 -15.19 9.72
C LYS A 164 5.61 -16.56 9.77
N THR A 165 5.45 -17.32 8.69
CA THR A 165 6.10 -18.61 8.49
C THR A 165 6.97 -18.53 7.24
N PHE A 166 8.24 -18.89 7.36
CA PHE A 166 9.16 -18.99 6.22
C PHE A 166 9.89 -20.33 6.28
N LYS A 167 9.82 -21.12 5.20
CA LYS A 167 10.41 -22.48 5.12
C LYS A 167 10.03 -23.40 6.29
N GLY A 168 8.79 -23.30 6.78
CA GLY A 168 8.27 -24.13 7.89
C GLY A 168 8.58 -23.61 9.29
N GLU A 169 9.38 -22.56 9.43
CA GLU A 169 9.72 -21.94 10.71
C GLU A 169 8.89 -20.68 10.95
N ARG A 170 8.39 -20.52 12.19
CA ARG A 170 7.62 -19.35 12.60
C ARG A 170 8.52 -18.33 13.27
N PHE A 171 8.29 -17.06 12.95
CA PHE A 171 8.99 -15.93 13.58
C PHE A 171 8.07 -14.71 13.67
N GLN A 172 8.42 -13.78 14.55
CA GLN A 172 7.67 -12.55 14.76
C GLN A 172 8.40 -11.35 14.16
N ASN A 173 7.63 -10.40 13.63
CA ASN A 173 8.12 -9.09 13.26
C ASN A 173 7.12 -8.01 13.71
N TYR A 174 7.53 -6.75 13.72
CA TYR A 174 6.60 -5.65 13.98
C TYR A 174 5.87 -5.21 12.71
N ARG A 175 4.61 -4.83 12.89
CA ARG A 175 3.84 -3.99 12.00
C ARG A 175 3.54 -2.69 12.74
N SER A 176 4.06 -1.58 12.23
CA SER A 176 3.94 -0.26 12.83
C SER A 176 3.10 0.68 11.96
N VAL A 177 2.40 1.62 12.59
CA VAL A 177 1.61 2.65 11.91
C VAL A 177 2.16 4.03 12.25
N PHE A 178 2.43 4.82 11.23
CA PHE A 178 2.84 6.22 11.31
C PHE A 178 1.82 7.12 10.59
N SER A 179 1.83 8.40 10.94
CA SER A 179 1.10 9.44 10.22
C SER A 179 2.07 10.42 9.56
N ILE A 180 1.89 10.68 8.27
CA ILE A 180 2.63 11.71 7.54
C ILE A 180 2.04 13.08 7.90
N LEU A 181 2.84 13.94 8.51
CA LEU A 181 2.45 15.29 8.90
C LEU A 181 2.32 16.21 7.69
N ASP A 182 1.41 17.18 7.80
CA ASP A 182 1.25 18.30 6.88
C ASP A 182 2.45 19.26 6.98
N ALA A 183 3.52 18.83 6.33
CA ALA A 183 4.80 19.50 6.21
C ALA A 183 5.33 19.26 4.78
N PRO A 184 4.79 19.98 3.77
CA PRO A 184 5.11 19.74 2.35
C PRO A 184 6.59 19.98 2.01
N THR A 185 7.26 20.81 2.80
CA THR A 185 8.70 21.07 2.70
C THR A 185 9.36 21.03 4.08
N ILE A 186 10.47 20.30 4.17
CA ILE A 186 11.38 20.24 5.31
C ILE A 186 12.62 21.03 4.96
N SER A 187 12.87 22.09 5.71
CA SER A 187 14.03 22.94 5.43
C SER A 187 15.35 22.22 5.67
N ARG A 188 16.33 22.49 4.81
CA ARG A 188 17.72 22.02 4.97
C ARG A 188 18.32 22.44 6.30
N ARG A 189 17.94 23.64 6.78
CA ARG A 189 18.38 24.17 8.08
C ARG A 189 17.92 23.30 9.24
N TRP A 190 16.66 22.86 9.23
CA TRP A 190 16.16 21.97 10.28
C TRP A 190 16.88 20.61 10.28
N ILE A 191 17.18 20.06 9.10
CA ILE A 191 17.98 18.82 8.99
C ILE A 191 19.38 19.02 9.59
N GLY A 192 20.01 20.17 9.32
CA GLY A 192 21.28 20.55 9.92
C GLY A 192 21.21 20.61 11.45
N ASP A 193 20.23 21.32 11.98
CA ASP A 193 19.97 21.42 13.43
C ASP A 193 19.81 20.03 14.06
N LEU A 194 18.98 19.16 13.46
CA LEU A 194 18.80 17.79 13.92
C LEU A 194 20.12 16.99 13.87
N ALA A 195 20.89 17.11 12.80
CA ALA A 195 22.17 16.44 12.65
C ALA A 195 23.19 16.87 13.72
N GLU A 196 23.13 18.11 14.18
CA GLU A 196 23.93 18.63 15.31
C GLU A 196 23.37 18.23 16.68
N GLY A 197 22.13 17.74 16.74
CA GLY A 197 21.44 17.33 17.96
C GLY A 197 20.60 18.43 18.61
N ILE A 198 20.33 19.52 17.89
CA ILE A 198 19.45 20.61 18.31
C ILE A 198 18.00 20.12 18.19
N ARG A 199 17.33 19.91 19.34
CA ARG A 199 15.94 19.43 19.39
C ARG A 199 14.92 20.55 19.16
N GLU A 200 15.15 21.71 19.76
CA GLU A 200 14.28 22.89 19.66
C GLU A 200 14.78 23.82 18.56
N SER A 201 14.32 23.58 17.33
CA SER A 201 14.71 24.38 16.17
C SER A 201 13.59 25.35 15.75
N PRO A 202 13.91 26.63 15.48
CA PRO A 202 12.93 27.55 14.88
C PRO A 202 12.50 27.09 13.49
N TYR A 203 13.34 26.32 12.79
CA TYR A 203 13.10 25.82 11.45
C TYR A 203 12.28 24.53 11.40
N ALA A 204 11.93 23.94 12.55
CA ALA A 204 11.07 22.76 12.60
C ALA A 204 9.65 23.09 12.05
N PRO A 205 9.02 22.19 11.28
CA PRO A 205 7.68 22.40 10.74
C PRO A 205 6.63 22.65 11.83
N GLY A 206 5.63 23.48 11.52
CA GLY A 206 4.54 23.77 12.46
C GLY A 206 3.80 22.50 12.92
N ALA A 207 3.54 21.56 12.01
CA ALA A 207 2.86 20.30 12.33
C ALA A 207 3.67 19.42 13.30
N TRP A 208 5.01 19.43 13.17
CA TRP A 208 5.90 18.72 14.09
C TRP A 208 5.82 19.33 15.50
N LYS A 209 5.98 20.65 15.59
CA LYS A 209 5.92 21.37 16.88
C LYS A 209 4.57 21.15 17.56
N GLU A 210 3.47 21.26 16.82
CA GLU A 210 2.11 21.03 17.32
C GLU A 210 1.95 19.61 17.85
N TRP A 211 2.42 18.60 17.12
CA TRP A 211 2.35 17.20 17.57
C TRP A 211 3.17 16.95 18.84
N VAL A 212 4.42 17.44 18.91
CA VAL A 212 5.25 17.28 20.11
C VAL A 212 4.56 17.87 21.35
N HIS A 213 4.03 19.09 21.25
CA HIS A 213 3.43 19.79 22.38
C HIS A 213 2.06 19.23 22.77
N THR A 214 1.18 18.98 21.79
CA THR A 214 -0.25 18.71 22.04
C THR A 214 -0.65 17.26 21.83
N GLY A 215 0.13 16.49 21.08
CA GLY A 215 -0.25 15.16 20.59
C GLY A 215 -1.22 15.18 19.41
N ARG A 216 -1.63 16.36 18.91
CA ARG A 216 -2.53 16.46 17.76
C ARG A 216 -1.80 16.10 16.47
N TYR A 217 -2.41 15.21 15.70
CA TYR A 217 -1.94 14.83 14.37
C TYR A 217 -2.52 15.79 13.33
N ARG A 218 -1.68 16.65 12.74
CA ARG A 218 -2.03 17.44 11.54
C ARG A 218 -1.46 16.73 10.32
N VAL A 219 -2.30 15.91 9.67
CA VAL A 219 -1.88 14.93 8.67
C VAL A 219 -1.91 15.52 7.26
N LEU A 220 -0.94 15.17 6.42
CA LEU A 220 -0.96 15.49 5.00
C LEU A 220 -1.99 14.61 4.30
N GLN A 221 -3.12 15.19 3.95
CA GLN A 221 -4.17 14.55 3.17
C GLN A 221 -4.09 15.05 1.74
N ALA A 222 -3.93 14.14 0.78
CA ALA A 222 -4.11 14.43 -0.62
C ALA A 222 -5.41 13.76 -1.05
N GLU A 223 -6.44 14.57 -1.35
CA GLU A 223 -7.64 14.05 -1.99
C GLU A 223 -7.21 13.33 -3.28
N SER A 224 -7.59 12.05 -3.39
CA SER A 224 -7.31 11.28 -4.60
C SER A 224 -8.01 11.97 -5.76
N THR A 225 -7.25 12.61 -6.64
CA THR A 225 -7.78 12.99 -7.96
C THR A 225 -8.23 11.71 -8.63
N THR A 226 -9.35 11.77 -9.35
CA THR A 226 -10.01 10.62 -9.94
C THR A 226 -9.01 9.75 -10.69
N THR A 227 -8.56 8.67 -10.03
CA THR A 227 -7.37 7.95 -10.50
C THR A 227 -7.79 7.03 -11.63
N ILE A 228 -7.51 7.48 -12.86
CA ILE A 228 -7.68 6.69 -14.09
C ILE A 228 -6.40 5.86 -14.28
N ARG A 229 -6.51 4.53 -14.10
CA ARG A 229 -5.38 3.61 -14.28
C ARG A 229 -5.22 3.27 -15.77
N SER A 230 -4.01 3.39 -16.31
CA SER A 230 -3.72 2.89 -17.66
C SER A 230 -3.85 1.36 -17.72
N PRO A 231 -4.06 0.76 -18.90
CA PRO A 231 -4.10 -0.70 -19.04
C PRO A 231 -2.86 -1.40 -18.47
N GLU A 232 -1.68 -0.79 -18.62
CA GLU A 232 -0.40 -1.31 -18.13
C GLU A 232 -0.35 -1.34 -16.59
N GLN A 233 -0.91 -0.32 -15.93
CA GLN A 233 -1.03 -0.24 -14.48
C GLN A 233 -2.02 -1.25 -13.90
N GLN A 234 -2.87 -1.86 -14.73
CA GLN A 234 -3.86 -2.85 -14.35
C GLN A 234 -3.38 -4.30 -14.53
N VAL A 235 -2.13 -4.49 -14.98
CA VAL A 235 -1.49 -5.80 -15.16
C VAL A 235 -0.54 -6.09 -14.00
N PRO A 236 -0.47 -7.34 -13.48
CA PRO A 236 0.45 -7.67 -12.40
C PRO A 236 1.91 -7.40 -12.76
N GLU A 237 2.70 -6.87 -11.81
CA GLU A 237 4.06 -6.41 -12.08
C GLU A 237 5.07 -7.56 -12.19
N THR A 238 4.98 -8.54 -11.29
CA THR A 238 5.96 -9.63 -11.13
C THR A 238 5.59 -10.87 -11.93
N SER A 239 6.57 -11.69 -12.32
CA SER A 239 6.37 -12.98 -13.01
C SER A 239 5.43 -13.92 -12.26
N GLU A 240 5.53 -13.97 -10.94
CA GLU A 240 4.78 -14.89 -10.09
C GLU A 240 3.30 -14.50 -10.06
N LYS A 241 3.00 -13.23 -9.79
CA LYS A 241 1.63 -12.68 -9.86
C LYS A 241 1.02 -12.81 -11.26
N ARG A 242 1.83 -12.67 -12.32
CA ARG A 242 1.37 -12.92 -13.70
C ARG A 242 1.00 -14.40 -13.90
N ALA A 243 1.78 -15.33 -13.36
CA ALA A 243 1.50 -16.77 -13.41
C ALA A 243 0.24 -17.13 -12.59
N ILE A 244 0.03 -16.51 -11.42
CA ILE A 244 -1.20 -16.66 -10.63
C ILE A 244 -2.42 -16.22 -11.41
N LEU A 245 -2.39 -15.01 -12.01
CA LEU A 245 -3.49 -14.50 -12.82
C LEU A 245 -3.77 -15.40 -14.04
N ASP A 246 -2.72 -15.88 -14.70
CA ASP A 246 -2.84 -16.81 -15.83
C ASP A 246 -3.47 -18.15 -15.41
N ALA A 247 -3.13 -18.68 -14.23
CA ALA A 247 -3.76 -19.89 -13.69
C ALA A 247 -5.26 -19.71 -13.45
N VAL A 248 -5.67 -18.59 -12.86
CA VAL A 248 -7.08 -18.22 -12.67
C VAL A 248 -7.79 -18.13 -14.02
N TRP A 249 -7.24 -17.38 -14.97
CA TRP A 249 -7.85 -17.22 -16.28
C TRP A 249 -8.01 -18.56 -17.02
N ARG A 250 -6.98 -19.41 -17.03
CA ARG A 250 -7.03 -20.72 -17.70
C ARG A 250 -8.06 -21.66 -17.10
N HIS A 251 -8.27 -21.59 -15.78
CA HIS A 251 -9.28 -22.39 -15.09
C HIS A 251 -10.69 -22.11 -15.63
N PHE A 252 -11.01 -20.83 -15.83
CA PHE A 252 -12.35 -20.41 -16.23
C PHE A 252 -12.51 -20.09 -17.73
N GLN A 253 -11.46 -20.15 -18.56
CA GLN A 253 -11.55 -19.68 -19.96
C GLN A 253 -12.57 -20.46 -20.81
N GLU A 254 -12.72 -21.77 -20.56
CA GLU A 254 -13.68 -22.63 -21.26
C GLU A 254 -15.10 -22.51 -20.69
N SER A 255 -15.22 -22.04 -19.43
CA SER A 255 -16.49 -21.75 -18.78
C SER A 255 -16.49 -20.37 -18.10
N PRO A 256 -16.47 -19.26 -18.88
CA PRO A 256 -16.34 -17.91 -18.33
C PRO A 256 -17.44 -17.53 -17.33
N ARG A 257 -18.58 -18.21 -17.37
CA ARG A 257 -19.72 -17.98 -16.48
C ARG A 257 -19.46 -18.44 -15.06
N GLU A 258 -18.66 -19.50 -14.87
CA GLU A 258 -18.33 -20.00 -13.52
C GLU A 258 -17.34 -19.08 -12.79
N PHE A 259 -16.65 -18.19 -13.52
CA PHE A 259 -15.81 -17.14 -12.93
C PHE A 259 -16.60 -16.19 -12.01
N GLU A 260 -17.89 -15.97 -12.25
CA GLU A 260 -18.71 -15.05 -11.45
C GLU A 260 -18.74 -15.43 -9.96
N ARG A 261 -18.78 -16.74 -9.66
CA ARG A 261 -18.74 -17.23 -8.27
C ARG A 261 -17.40 -16.92 -7.61
N PHE A 262 -16.32 -17.10 -8.35
CA PHE A 262 -14.98 -16.78 -7.89
C PHE A 262 -14.77 -15.26 -7.73
N ALA A 263 -15.32 -14.45 -8.63
CA ALA A 263 -15.30 -12.99 -8.53
C ALA A 263 -16.04 -12.47 -7.28
N ALA A 264 -17.20 -13.03 -6.98
CA ALA A 264 -17.94 -12.71 -5.75
C ALA A 264 -17.15 -13.09 -4.48
N HIS A 265 -16.49 -14.27 -4.51
CA HIS A 265 -15.61 -14.70 -3.43
C HIS A 265 -14.39 -13.77 -3.26
N LEU A 266 -13.74 -13.37 -4.34
CA LEU A 266 -12.63 -12.41 -4.32
C LEU A 266 -13.04 -11.07 -3.69
N PHE A 267 -14.23 -10.57 -4.04
CA PHE A 267 -14.73 -9.33 -3.45
C PHE A 267 -14.98 -9.49 -1.95
N ALA A 268 -15.60 -10.58 -1.51
CA ALA A 268 -15.81 -10.86 -0.08
C ALA A 268 -14.49 -11.10 0.69
N LEU A 269 -13.47 -11.69 0.05
CA LEU A 269 -12.14 -11.83 0.61
C LEU A 269 -11.49 -10.46 0.84
N GLN A 270 -11.65 -9.55 -0.11
CA GLN A 270 -11.10 -8.19 -0.05
C GLN A 270 -11.85 -7.32 0.96
N GLU A 271 -13.18 -7.44 1.00
CA GLU A 271 -14.07 -6.59 1.80
C GLU A 271 -14.81 -7.41 2.88
N PRO A 272 -14.29 -7.47 4.12
CA PRO A 272 -14.90 -8.25 5.21
C PRO A 272 -16.32 -7.79 5.61
N LYS A 273 -16.74 -6.59 5.18
CA LYS A 273 -18.07 -6.03 5.41
C LYS A 273 -19.04 -6.35 4.27
N ALA A 274 -18.58 -6.95 3.17
CA ALA A 274 -19.41 -7.38 2.07
C ALA A 274 -20.03 -8.75 2.38
N VAL A 275 -21.34 -8.87 2.17
CA VAL A 275 -22.11 -10.10 2.27
C VAL A 275 -22.66 -10.41 0.88
N ILE A 276 -22.35 -11.59 0.36
CA ILE A 276 -22.89 -12.06 -0.92
C ILE A 276 -24.24 -12.73 -0.63
N ASP A 277 -25.33 -12.12 -1.07
CA ASP A 277 -26.68 -12.63 -0.77
C ASP A 277 -27.07 -13.73 -1.75
N HIS A 278 -26.98 -13.44 -3.05
CA HIS A 278 -27.36 -14.37 -4.10
C HIS A 278 -26.47 -14.21 -5.33
N VAL A 279 -25.97 -15.34 -5.85
CA VAL A 279 -25.62 -15.46 -7.26
C VAL A 279 -26.90 -15.94 -7.94
N THR A 280 -27.59 -15.06 -8.66
CA THR A 280 -28.97 -15.30 -9.13
C THR A 280 -29.11 -16.58 -9.97
N ARG A 281 -30.28 -17.23 -9.88
CA ARG A 281 -30.71 -18.30 -10.81
C ARG A 281 -31.07 -17.69 -12.17
N TYR A 282 -30.87 -18.46 -13.24
CA TYR A 282 -31.10 -18.14 -14.66
C TYR A 282 -32.13 -17.01 -14.90
N SER A 283 -31.64 -15.84 -15.33
CA SER A 283 -32.49 -14.82 -15.95
C SER A 283 -32.97 -15.31 -17.32
N ARG A 284 -34.04 -14.71 -17.86
CA ARG A 284 -34.59 -15.00 -19.21
C ARG A 284 -33.56 -14.84 -20.35
N ASP A 285 -32.48 -14.08 -20.10
CA ASP A 285 -31.38 -13.85 -21.05
C ASP A 285 -30.14 -14.72 -20.74
N GLY A 286 -30.23 -15.64 -19.78
CA GLY A 286 -29.21 -16.67 -19.53
C GLY A 286 -27.94 -16.20 -18.79
N GLY A 287 -27.90 -14.99 -18.24
CA GLY A 287 -26.83 -14.52 -17.35
C GLY A 287 -27.15 -14.77 -15.87
N ARG A 288 -26.14 -15.14 -15.08
CA ARG A 288 -26.17 -15.05 -13.61
C ARG A 288 -25.62 -13.65 -13.24
N ASP A 289 -26.17 -13.07 -12.19
CA ASP A 289 -25.77 -11.78 -11.64
C ASP A 289 -25.56 -11.96 -10.13
N ALA A 290 -24.42 -11.53 -9.61
CA ALA A 290 -24.15 -11.54 -8.18
C ALA A 290 -24.64 -10.22 -7.56
N VAL A 291 -25.53 -10.33 -6.57
CA VAL A 291 -26.01 -9.19 -5.77
C VAL A 291 -25.59 -9.43 -4.32
N GLY A 292 -25.15 -8.37 -3.66
CA GLY A 292 -24.79 -8.43 -2.25
C GLY A 292 -25.11 -7.13 -1.52
N ARG A 293 -24.81 -7.16 -0.22
CA ARG A 293 -24.96 -6.05 0.71
C ARG A 293 -23.63 -5.70 1.35
N TYR A 294 -23.36 -4.42 1.51
CA TYR A 294 -22.21 -3.90 2.24
C TYR A 294 -22.67 -3.31 3.57
N ARG A 295 -22.07 -3.77 4.67
CA ARG A 295 -22.43 -3.35 6.01
C ARG A 295 -21.73 -2.06 6.42
N LEU A 296 -22.51 -1.06 6.81
CA LEU A 296 -22.09 0.23 7.36
C LEU A 296 -22.58 0.35 8.81
N GLY A 297 -21.91 1.16 9.62
CA GLY A 297 -22.29 1.39 11.02
C GLY A 297 -21.64 0.41 12.01
N ILE A 298 -22.15 0.44 13.24
CA ILE A 298 -21.69 -0.39 14.37
C ILE A 298 -22.28 -1.81 14.29
N GLN A 299 -21.74 -2.73 15.09
CA GLN A 299 -22.22 -4.13 15.06
C GLN A 299 -23.67 -4.28 15.55
N ASP A 300 -24.06 -3.50 16.57
CA ASP A 300 -25.39 -3.59 17.19
C ASP A 300 -26.50 -2.87 16.41
N ASP A 301 -26.14 -1.99 15.48
CA ASP A 301 -27.07 -1.25 14.61
C ASP A 301 -26.46 -1.03 13.21
N PRO A 302 -26.39 -2.10 12.38
CA PRO A 302 -25.80 -2.02 11.06
C PRO A 302 -26.80 -1.56 9.99
N VAL A 303 -26.38 -0.62 9.14
CA VAL A 303 -27.07 -0.24 7.91
C VAL A 303 -26.45 -1.02 6.74
N HIS A 304 -27.28 -1.46 5.80
CA HIS A 304 -26.80 -2.19 4.61
C HIS A 304 -27.07 -1.38 3.35
N VAL A 305 -26.08 -1.32 2.48
CA VAL A 305 -26.21 -0.77 1.13
C VAL A 305 -26.04 -1.88 0.10
N GLU A 306 -26.85 -1.90 -0.94
CA GLU A 306 -26.85 -2.94 -1.95
C GLU A 306 -25.84 -2.65 -3.06
N PHE A 307 -25.24 -3.71 -3.60
CA PHE A 307 -24.38 -3.62 -4.77
C PHE A 307 -24.66 -4.72 -5.80
N ALA A 308 -24.37 -4.40 -7.06
CA ALA A 308 -24.33 -5.37 -8.15
C ALA A 308 -22.87 -5.70 -8.49
N LEU A 309 -22.58 -6.98 -8.69
CA LEU A 309 -21.28 -7.44 -9.15
C LEU A 309 -21.41 -8.07 -10.53
N GLU A 310 -20.56 -7.60 -11.45
CA GLU A 310 -20.40 -8.14 -12.79
C GLU A 310 -18.98 -8.66 -12.98
N ALA A 311 -18.84 -9.86 -13.54
CA ALA A 311 -17.55 -10.51 -13.72
C ALA A 311 -17.26 -10.80 -15.19
N LYS A 312 -16.02 -10.56 -15.62
CA LYS A 312 -15.55 -10.82 -16.99
C LYS A 312 -14.26 -11.62 -16.98
N CYS A 313 -14.33 -12.89 -17.37
CA CYS A 313 -13.15 -13.73 -17.55
C CYS A 313 -12.52 -13.48 -18.93
N TYR A 314 -11.88 -12.32 -19.11
CA TYR A 314 -11.22 -11.93 -20.36
C TYR A 314 -9.74 -12.28 -20.34
N ARG A 315 -9.16 -12.50 -21.53
CA ARG A 315 -7.75 -12.89 -21.65
C ARG A 315 -6.83 -11.79 -21.11
N PRO A 316 -6.02 -12.08 -20.07
CA PRO A 316 -5.07 -11.13 -19.51
C PRO A 316 -3.88 -10.87 -20.45
N ALA A 317 -3.30 -9.68 -20.35
CA ALA A 317 -2.05 -9.28 -21.02
C ALA A 317 -0.79 -9.88 -20.35
N VAL A 318 -0.81 -11.19 -20.05
CA VAL A 318 0.29 -11.93 -19.43
C VAL A 318 0.78 -13.11 -20.27
N SER A 319 0.10 -13.42 -21.38
CA SER A 319 0.33 -14.64 -22.18
C SER A 319 0.98 -14.40 -23.54
N GLY A 320 1.50 -13.19 -23.81
CA GLY A 320 2.12 -12.81 -25.11
C GLY A 320 1.17 -12.79 -26.31
N LYS A 321 -0.11 -13.11 -26.11
CA LYS A 321 -1.21 -13.06 -27.09
C LYS A 321 -2.02 -11.77 -26.91
N PRO A 322 -2.78 -11.33 -27.92
CA PRO A 322 -3.64 -10.15 -27.79
C PRO A 322 -4.63 -10.36 -26.65
N SER A 323 -4.62 -9.42 -25.70
CA SER A 323 -5.55 -9.33 -24.59
C SER A 323 -6.86 -8.66 -25.02
N ASN A 324 -7.95 -9.00 -24.32
CA ASN A 324 -9.22 -8.29 -24.47
C ASN A 324 -9.47 -7.48 -23.21
N SER A 325 -9.90 -6.22 -23.33
CA SER A 325 -10.24 -5.36 -22.20
C SER A 325 -11.75 -5.25 -22.02
N VAL A 326 -12.17 -4.90 -20.81
CA VAL A 326 -13.56 -4.52 -20.52
C VAL A 326 -13.82 -3.16 -21.17
N GLY A 327 -14.81 -3.11 -22.05
CA GLY A 327 -15.16 -1.92 -22.82
C GLY A 327 -16.35 -1.16 -22.25
N VAL A 328 -16.75 -0.09 -22.95
CA VAL A 328 -17.90 0.75 -22.58
C VAL A 328 -19.18 -0.09 -22.48
N SER A 329 -19.45 -0.97 -23.44
CA SER A 329 -20.66 -1.81 -23.45
C SER A 329 -20.80 -2.71 -22.21
N ASP A 330 -19.69 -3.30 -21.75
CA ASP A 330 -19.66 -4.12 -20.54
C ASP A 330 -19.98 -3.27 -19.29
N VAL A 331 -19.44 -2.06 -19.24
CA VAL A 331 -19.63 -1.13 -18.13
C VAL A 331 -21.03 -0.52 -18.14
N SER A 332 -21.57 -0.12 -19.30
CA SER A 332 -22.94 0.37 -19.44
C SER A 332 -23.97 -0.66 -18.95
N ARG A 333 -23.70 -1.96 -19.17
CA ARG A 333 -24.52 -3.05 -18.62
C ARG A 333 -24.53 -3.02 -17.09
N LEU A 334 -23.38 -2.86 -16.44
CA LEU A 334 -23.31 -2.71 -14.99
C LEU A 334 -23.99 -1.42 -14.52
N ILE A 335 -23.79 -0.28 -15.21
CA ILE A 335 -24.43 1.00 -14.90
C ILE A 335 -25.96 0.87 -14.91
N SER A 336 -26.51 0.17 -15.89
CA SER A 336 -27.95 -0.08 -15.97
C SER A 336 -28.50 -0.82 -14.74
N ARG A 337 -27.67 -1.69 -14.13
CA ARG A 337 -28.03 -2.54 -13.00
C ARG A 337 -27.87 -1.85 -11.65
N ILE A 338 -26.97 -0.86 -11.55
CA ILE A 338 -26.80 -0.09 -10.31
C ILE A 338 -27.86 1.00 -10.14
N ARG A 339 -28.74 1.24 -11.11
CA ARG A 339 -29.79 2.29 -11.02
C ARG A 339 -30.66 2.20 -9.75
N HIS A 340 -30.85 0.99 -9.20
CA HIS A 340 -31.61 0.76 -7.97
C HIS A 340 -30.74 0.31 -6.79
N ARG A 341 -29.41 0.47 -6.90
CA ARG A 341 -28.42 0.05 -5.91
C ARG A 341 -27.46 1.19 -5.61
N GLN A 342 -26.71 1.10 -4.52
CA GLN A 342 -25.83 2.18 -4.12
C GLN A 342 -24.51 2.17 -4.90
N PHE A 343 -24.01 1.00 -5.30
CA PHE A 343 -22.78 0.90 -6.10
C PHE A 343 -22.68 -0.40 -6.91
N GLY A 344 -21.66 -0.47 -7.78
CA GLY A 344 -21.33 -1.64 -8.59
C GLY A 344 -19.90 -2.12 -8.37
N VAL A 345 -19.65 -3.38 -8.67
CA VAL A 345 -18.32 -3.99 -8.67
C VAL A 345 -18.10 -4.69 -10.01
N MET A 346 -17.08 -4.29 -10.76
CA MET A 346 -16.67 -4.95 -11.99
C MET A 346 -15.37 -5.70 -11.73
N VAL A 347 -15.42 -7.02 -11.82
CA VAL A 347 -14.27 -7.90 -11.63
C VAL A 347 -13.85 -8.47 -12.97
N THR A 348 -12.58 -8.36 -13.33
CA THR A 348 -12.07 -8.92 -14.58
C THR A 348 -10.67 -9.50 -14.42
N THR A 349 -10.41 -10.62 -15.10
CA THR A 349 -9.05 -11.16 -15.23
C THR A 349 -8.16 -10.30 -16.14
N SER A 350 -8.72 -9.28 -16.81
CA SER A 350 -7.98 -8.39 -17.71
C SER A 350 -7.95 -6.95 -17.19
N ALA A 351 -7.78 -5.97 -18.09
CA ALA A 351 -7.84 -4.54 -17.81
C ALA A 351 -9.18 -3.94 -18.25
N ILE A 352 -9.55 -2.83 -17.62
CA ILE A 352 -10.59 -1.91 -18.08
C ILE A 352 -9.99 -1.00 -19.14
N GLY A 353 -10.67 -0.88 -20.28
CA GLY A 353 -10.29 0.02 -21.36
C GLY A 353 -10.33 1.47 -20.91
N ARG A 354 -9.41 2.29 -21.43
CA ARG A 354 -9.23 3.69 -21.02
C ARG A 354 -10.54 4.49 -21.08
N GLN A 355 -11.24 4.44 -22.21
CA GLN A 355 -12.52 5.13 -22.41
C GLN A 355 -13.58 4.72 -21.38
N ALA A 356 -13.73 3.42 -21.12
CA ALA A 356 -14.71 2.91 -20.15
C ALA A 356 -14.36 3.32 -18.71
N TYR A 357 -13.07 3.41 -18.39
CA TYR A 357 -12.59 3.89 -17.10
C TYR A 357 -12.87 5.39 -16.95
N GLU A 358 -12.51 6.19 -17.96
CA GLU A 358 -12.74 7.64 -18.01
C GLU A 358 -14.24 7.94 -17.83
N GLU A 359 -15.12 7.32 -18.60
CA GLU A 359 -16.59 7.50 -18.52
C GLU A 359 -17.12 7.27 -17.09
N VAL A 360 -16.77 6.14 -16.46
CA VAL A 360 -17.22 5.85 -15.08
C VAL A 360 -16.75 6.89 -14.08
N ARG A 361 -15.54 7.40 -14.27
CA ARG A 361 -14.89 8.32 -13.35
C ARG A 361 -15.36 9.76 -13.55
N GLU A 362 -15.53 10.20 -14.77
CA GLU A 362 -16.03 11.53 -15.13
C GLU A 362 -17.52 11.67 -14.83
N ASP A 363 -18.32 10.63 -15.07
CA ASP A 363 -19.77 10.64 -14.81
C ASP A 363 -20.12 10.31 -13.35
N GLY A 364 -19.11 10.08 -12.50
CA GLY A 364 -19.31 9.82 -11.07
C GLY A 364 -20.06 8.52 -10.78
N HIS A 365 -19.99 7.53 -11.67
CA HIS A 365 -20.62 6.24 -11.45
C HIS A 365 -19.93 5.49 -10.30
N PRO A 366 -20.67 5.08 -9.25
CA PRO A 366 -20.10 4.42 -8.07
C PRO A 366 -19.76 2.97 -8.41
N ILE A 367 -18.66 2.76 -9.15
CA ILE A 367 -18.21 1.45 -9.60
C ILE A 367 -16.77 1.19 -9.14
N ILE A 368 -16.60 0.11 -8.39
CA ILE A 368 -15.31 -0.45 -8.00
C ILE A 368 -14.80 -1.32 -9.16
N PHE A 369 -13.54 -1.11 -9.57
CA PHE A 369 -12.87 -1.95 -10.56
C PHE A 369 -11.85 -2.86 -9.87
N ILE A 370 -11.99 -4.17 -10.06
CA ILE A 370 -11.03 -5.19 -9.65
C ILE A 370 -10.47 -5.84 -10.92
N CYS A 371 -9.27 -5.43 -11.30
CA CYS A 371 -8.62 -5.83 -12.55
C CYS A 371 -7.65 -6.99 -12.33
N GLY A 372 -7.00 -7.48 -13.39
CA GLY A 372 -6.06 -8.60 -13.31
C GLY A 372 -4.95 -8.43 -12.26
N LYS A 373 -4.37 -7.22 -12.14
CA LYS A 373 -3.41 -6.88 -11.06
C LYS A 373 -4.05 -7.07 -9.68
N ASP A 374 -5.24 -6.50 -9.48
CA ASP A 374 -5.93 -6.50 -8.20
C ASP A 374 -6.28 -7.94 -7.76
N ILE A 375 -6.71 -8.80 -8.69
CA ILE A 375 -6.96 -10.22 -8.40
C ILE A 375 -5.70 -10.92 -7.86
N ALA A 376 -4.55 -10.74 -8.53
CA ALA A 376 -3.30 -11.36 -8.10
C ALA A 376 -2.81 -10.79 -6.76
N ASP A 377 -2.99 -9.49 -6.54
CA ASP A 377 -2.63 -8.82 -5.30
C ASP A 377 -3.51 -9.29 -4.12
N ILE A 378 -4.82 -9.41 -4.32
CA ILE A 378 -5.77 -9.95 -3.32
C ILE A 378 -5.37 -11.37 -2.92
N LEU A 379 -5.14 -12.26 -3.90
CA LEU A 379 -4.77 -13.65 -3.64
C LEU A 379 -3.44 -13.73 -2.87
N THR A 380 -2.44 -12.98 -3.30
CA THR A 380 -1.12 -12.94 -2.64
C THR A 380 -1.23 -12.44 -1.20
N ALA A 381 -2.00 -11.38 -0.96
CA ALA A 381 -2.22 -10.81 0.37
C ALA A 381 -2.93 -11.78 1.33
N LYS A 382 -3.74 -12.71 0.79
CA LYS A 382 -4.41 -13.77 1.56
C LYS A 382 -3.58 -15.05 1.71
N GLY A 383 -2.31 -15.03 1.31
CA GLY A 383 -1.39 -16.16 1.43
C GLY A 383 -1.45 -17.16 0.27
N LEU A 384 -2.24 -16.89 -0.77
CA LEU A 384 -2.29 -17.68 -2.02
C LEU A 384 -1.24 -17.13 -2.99
N ASN A 385 0.03 -17.22 -2.58
CA ASN A 385 1.18 -16.62 -3.26
C ASN A 385 1.91 -17.57 -4.23
N THR A 386 1.37 -18.76 -4.49
CA THR A 386 1.91 -19.75 -5.43
C THR A 386 0.83 -20.24 -6.39
N VAL A 387 1.24 -20.68 -7.58
CA VAL A 387 0.33 -21.22 -8.60
C VAL A 387 -0.35 -22.49 -8.09
N GLU A 388 0.38 -23.31 -7.34
CA GLU A 388 -0.10 -24.57 -6.76
C GLU A 388 -1.20 -24.31 -5.73
N ALA A 389 -1.00 -23.34 -4.83
CA ALA A 389 -2.02 -22.99 -3.83
C ALA A 389 -3.30 -22.44 -4.49
N VAL A 390 -3.15 -21.61 -5.52
CA VAL A 390 -4.28 -21.05 -6.28
C VAL A 390 -5.03 -22.15 -7.02
N ARG A 391 -4.33 -23.06 -7.71
CA ARG A 391 -4.95 -24.23 -8.36
C ARG A 391 -5.69 -25.12 -7.37
N GLY A 392 -5.07 -25.42 -6.22
CA GLY A 392 -5.70 -26.21 -5.18
C GLY A 392 -7.03 -25.60 -4.69
N LEU A 393 -7.08 -24.29 -4.50
CA LEU A 393 -8.32 -23.57 -4.19
C LEU A 393 -9.34 -23.69 -5.32
N LEU A 394 -8.92 -23.39 -6.56
CA LEU A 394 -9.80 -23.39 -7.73
C LEU A 394 -10.42 -24.77 -8.00
N ASP A 395 -9.62 -25.83 -7.92
CA ASP A 395 -10.07 -27.21 -8.14
C ASP A 395 -11.02 -27.69 -7.03
N THR A 396 -10.80 -27.25 -5.79
CA THR A 396 -11.58 -27.72 -4.63
C THR A 396 -12.88 -26.95 -4.45
N GLU A 397 -12.84 -25.63 -4.54
CA GLU A 397 -13.99 -24.75 -4.20
C GLU A 397 -14.72 -24.20 -5.43
N PHE A 398 -14.03 -24.14 -6.58
CA PHE A 398 -14.57 -23.58 -7.83
C PHE A 398 -14.40 -24.53 -9.02
N PRO A 399 -14.81 -25.81 -8.90
CA PRO A 399 -14.65 -26.75 -10.00
C PRO A 399 -15.47 -26.30 -11.22
N VAL A 400 -14.85 -26.42 -12.39
CA VAL A 400 -15.52 -26.18 -13.67
C VAL A 400 -16.00 -27.54 -14.21
N GLY A 401 -17.29 -27.61 -14.53
CA GLY A 401 -17.96 -28.82 -15.03
C GLY A 401 -18.02 -28.93 -16.53
#